data_AF-A0A9D6N9X9-F1
#
_entry.id   AF-A0A9D6N9X9-F1
#
_cell.length_a   1.000
_cell.length_b   1.000
_cell.length_c   1.000
_cell.angle_alpha   90.00
_cell.angle_beta   90.00
_cell.angle_gamma   90.00
#
_symmetry.space_group_name_H-M   'P 1'
#
loop_
_entity.id
_entity.type
_entity.pdbx_description
1 polymer ?
#
loop_
_entity_poly.entity_id
_entity_poly.type
_entity_poly.pdbx_seq_one_letter_code
_entity_poly.pdbx_strand_id
1 'polypeptide(L)'
;MRNIAQLFPRWFAVMIAISVAVIAYGTLQVEPADEAPAPLQHELFDVLWLDKYPEMSHEKWKAYFFSSDNVGISIDAQSAFKLTLELFEFKAESKKIRFHFPHDGRKAQCGYTIEKLKKPTRHFDTKLIVENDPQNAGQTKEYFTGPEFRSAATLPENLRQTLEAHEVLSRLSF
;
A
#
# COMPACT_ATOMS: atom_id res chain seq x y z
N MET A 1 26.54 -12.63 21.99
CA MET A 1 25.43 -11.69 21.68
C MET A 1 25.56 -11.31 20.21
N ARG A 2 24.63 -11.76 19.35
CA ARG A 2 24.67 -11.48 17.90
C ARG A 2 23.73 -10.30 17.59
N ASN A 3 24.25 -9.27 16.95
CA ASN A 3 23.53 -8.06 16.55
C ASN A 3 22.46 -8.39 15.49
N ILE A 4 21.20 -8.03 15.77
CA ILE A 4 20.00 -8.26 14.93
C ILE A 4 19.76 -7.04 14.02
N ALA A 5 20.81 -6.52 13.38
CA ALA A 5 20.73 -5.26 12.60
C ALA A 5 20.81 -5.45 11.07
N GLN A 6 20.51 -6.64 10.54
CA GLN A 6 20.59 -6.91 9.10
C GLN A 6 19.47 -7.82 8.60
N LEU A 7 18.23 -7.34 8.63
CA LEU A 7 17.08 -8.12 8.13
C LEU A 7 16.23 -7.44 7.06
N PHE A 8 16.73 -6.34 6.50
CA PHE A 8 16.20 -5.77 5.26
C PHE A 8 17.33 -5.68 4.25
N PRO A 9 17.19 -6.28 3.05
CA PRO A 9 18.13 -6.04 1.97
C PRO A 9 18.13 -4.54 1.65
N ARG A 10 19.28 -3.87 1.79
CA ARG A 10 19.43 -2.41 1.61
C ARG A 10 18.93 -1.92 0.23
N TRP A 11 18.85 -2.81 -0.76
CA TRP A 11 18.34 -2.50 -2.10
C TRP A 11 16.81 -2.30 -2.14
N PHE A 12 16.03 -2.97 -1.30
CA PHE A 12 14.56 -2.87 -1.29
C PHE A 12 14.10 -1.49 -0.81
N ALA A 13 14.81 -0.96 0.18
CA ALA A 13 14.63 0.39 0.69
C ALA A 13 14.90 1.47 -0.37
N VAL A 14 15.85 1.30 -1.29
CA VAL A 14 16.19 2.35 -2.27
C VAL A 14 15.10 2.51 -3.34
N MET A 15 14.29 1.48 -3.58
CA MET A 15 13.36 1.45 -4.72
C MET A 15 12.00 2.12 -4.47
N ILE A 16 11.46 2.09 -3.25
CA ILE A 16 10.20 2.79 -2.96
C ILE A 16 10.39 4.33 -3.05
N ALA A 17 11.63 4.85 -2.93
CA ALA A 17 11.94 6.28 -2.87
C ALA A 17 11.86 6.92 -4.25
N ILE A 18 12.32 6.19 -5.28
CA ILE A 18 12.48 6.73 -6.63
C ILE A 18 11.12 6.83 -7.36
N SER A 19 10.10 6.09 -6.92
CA SER A 19 8.81 6.01 -7.60
C SER A 19 7.78 7.09 -7.24
N VAL A 20 8.02 7.91 -6.19
CA VAL A 20 7.02 8.89 -5.72
C VAL A 20 7.25 10.32 -6.27
N ALA A 21 8.36 10.56 -6.98
CA ALA A 21 8.72 11.90 -7.46
C ALA A 21 7.91 12.43 -8.67
N VAL A 22 6.90 11.71 -9.18
CA VAL A 22 6.17 12.11 -10.41
C VAL A 22 4.81 12.82 -10.12
N ILE A 23 4.35 12.88 -8.87
CA ILE A 23 3.02 13.42 -8.54
C ILE A 23 3.13 14.85 -8.00
N ALA A 24 3.41 15.84 -8.86
CA ALA A 24 3.35 17.25 -8.43
C ALA A 24 2.78 18.23 -9.45
N TYR A 25 2.19 17.78 -10.57
CA TYR A 25 1.55 18.69 -11.53
C TYR A 25 0.23 18.12 -12.04
N GLY A 26 -0.85 18.38 -11.29
CA GLY A 26 -2.22 18.06 -11.72
C GLY A 26 -3.26 18.33 -10.63
N THR A 27 -3.69 19.59 -10.52
CA THR A 27 -5.07 20.11 -10.22
C THR A 27 -6.11 19.11 -9.64
N LEU A 28 -6.94 19.36 -8.62
CA LEU A 28 -7.76 20.53 -8.26
C LEU A 28 -8.48 20.27 -6.91
N GLN A 29 -8.93 21.35 -6.26
CA GLN A 29 -9.78 21.50 -5.06
C GLN A 29 -10.64 20.29 -4.59
N VAL A 30 -10.60 20.00 -3.29
CA VAL A 30 -11.60 19.16 -2.58
C VAL A 30 -12.08 19.92 -1.32
N GLU A 31 -13.39 20.09 -1.19
CA GLU A 31 -14.09 20.63 -0.01
C GLU A 31 -13.98 19.67 1.20
N PRO A 32 -14.03 20.17 2.45
CA PRO A 32 -13.86 19.33 3.63
C PRO A 32 -15.19 18.64 3.97
N ALA A 33 -15.21 17.30 3.89
CA ALA A 33 -16.26 16.50 4.50
C ALA A 33 -15.71 15.86 5.79
N ASP A 34 -16.10 16.46 6.91
CA ASP A 34 -15.83 16.00 8.26
C ASP A 34 -16.77 14.81 8.57
N GLU A 35 -16.25 13.59 8.50
CA GLU A 35 -16.92 12.41 9.03
C GLU A 35 -15.85 11.46 9.58
N ALA A 36 -15.77 11.38 10.90
CA ALA A 36 -14.77 10.56 11.60
C ALA A 36 -14.90 9.07 11.18
N PRO A 37 -13.81 8.41 10.72
CA PRO A 37 -13.89 7.05 10.23
C PRO A 37 -14.21 6.06 11.34
N ALA A 38 -15.15 5.15 11.06
CA ALA A 38 -15.54 4.08 11.97
C ALA A 38 -14.32 3.19 12.35
N PRO A 39 -14.25 2.66 13.57
CA PRO A 39 -13.01 2.17 14.20
C PRO A 39 -12.31 0.96 13.52
N LEU A 40 -12.93 0.30 12.53
CA LEU A 40 -12.34 -0.80 11.76
C LEU A 40 -11.68 -0.36 10.44
N GLN A 41 -11.91 0.87 9.98
CA GLN A 41 -11.36 1.38 8.72
C GLN A 41 -9.85 1.68 8.82
N HIS A 42 -9.36 1.96 10.03
CA HIS A 42 -7.95 2.25 10.28
C HIS A 42 -6.99 1.10 9.95
N GLU A 43 -7.46 -0.16 9.92
CA GLU A 43 -6.56 -1.28 9.64
C GLU A 43 -6.20 -1.40 8.15
N LEU A 44 -7.06 -0.90 7.25
CA LEU A 44 -6.82 -0.95 5.80
C LEU A 44 -5.81 0.11 5.34
N PHE A 45 -5.85 1.28 5.98
CA PHE A 45 -5.18 2.49 5.51
C PHE A 45 -3.73 2.60 6.00
N ASP A 46 -2.93 3.32 5.22
CA ASP A 46 -1.55 3.72 5.50
C ASP A 46 -0.62 2.55 5.78
N VAL A 47 -0.93 1.41 5.14
CA VAL A 47 -0.26 0.12 5.28
C VAL A 47 0.02 -0.45 3.89
N LEU A 48 1.19 -1.06 3.71
CA LEU A 48 1.50 -1.81 2.50
C LEU A 48 1.01 -3.27 2.62
N TRP A 49 0.21 -3.69 1.65
CA TRP A 49 -0.39 -5.00 1.55
C TRP A 49 0.23 -5.79 0.40
N LEU A 50 1.04 -6.82 0.67
CA LEU A 50 1.76 -7.60 -0.34
C LEU A 50 1.13 -8.97 -0.58
N ASP A 51 1.05 -9.45 -1.82
CA ASP A 51 0.59 -10.81 -2.12
C ASP A 51 1.54 -11.89 -1.59
N LYS A 52 2.84 -11.58 -1.54
CA LYS A 52 3.88 -12.36 -0.88
C LYS A 52 5.10 -11.49 -0.56
N TYR A 53 5.95 -12.00 0.34
CA TYR A 53 7.25 -11.38 0.60
C TYR A 53 8.26 -11.83 -0.47
N PRO A 54 8.86 -10.93 -1.25
CA PRO A 54 9.88 -11.30 -2.22
C PRO A 54 11.22 -11.59 -1.51
N GLU A 55 11.67 -12.85 -1.55
CA GLU A 55 12.97 -13.23 -0.97
C GLU A 55 14.14 -12.85 -1.89
N MET A 56 13.90 -12.78 -3.20
CA MET A 56 14.89 -12.43 -4.20
C MET A 56 14.44 -11.24 -5.07
N SER A 57 15.41 -10.49 -5.58
CA SER A 57 15.17 -9.26 -6.36
C SER A 57 14.49 -9.48 -7.71
N HIS A 58 14.50 -10.69 -8.25
CA HIS A 58 13.85 -11.01 -9.53
C HIS A 58 12.44 -11.60 -9.34
N GLU A 59 11.97 -11.74 -8.10
CA GLU A 59 10.64 -12.27 -7.86
C GLU A 59 9.57 -11.25 -8.22
N LYS A 60 8.50 -11.77 -8.84
CA LYS A 60 7.30 -11.01 -9.10
C LYS A 60 6.45 -10.94 -7.85
N TRP A 61 5.83 -9.80 -7.57
CA TRP A 61 4.90 -9.62 -6.46
C TRP A 61 3.94 -8.49 -6.79
N LYS A 62 2.79 -8.48 -6.12
CA LYS A 62 1.79 -7.44 -6.23
C LYS A 62 1.54 -6.83 -4.86
N ALA A 63 1.20 -5.55 -4.82
CA ALA A 63 0.78 -4.91 -3.60
C ALA A 63 -0.30 -3.86 -3.80
N TYR A 64 -0.97 -3.57 -2.70
CA TYR A 64 -1.82 -2.41 -2.54
C TYR A 64 -1.31 -1.51 -1.43
N PHE A 65 -1.46 -0.21 -1.65
CA PHE A 65 -1.40 0.81 -0.61
C PHE A 65 -2.68 1.63 -0.68
N PHE A 66 -3.34 1.84 0.46
CA PHE A 66 -4.55 2.64 0.57
C PHE A 66 -4.25 3.80 1.52
N SER A 67 -4.26 5.05 1.05
CA SER A 67 -4.08 6.20 1.94
C SER A 67 -5.39 6.58 2.63
N SER A 68 -5.28 7.25 3.78
CA SER A 68 -6.42 7.87 4.46
C SER A 68 -7.12 8.96 3.61
N ASP A 69 -6.45 9.52 2.60
CA ASP A 69 -6.99 10.51 1.66
C ASP A 69 -7.83 9.91 0.52
N ASN A 70 -8.24 8.64 0.63
CA ASN A 70 -9.04 7.94 -0.39
C ASN A 70 -8.33 7.77 -1.76
N VAL A 71 -7.00 7.85 -1.77
CA VAL A 71 -6.15 7.54 -2.93
C VAL A 71 -5.33 6.30 -2.64
N GLY A 72 -5.25 5.38 -3.59
CA GLY A 72 -4.45 4.18 -3.46
C GLY A 72 -3.54 3.93 -4.65
N ILE A 73 -2.60 3.01 -4.44
CA ILE A 73 -1.62 2.60 -5.44
C ILE A 73 -1.70 1.08 -5.55
N SER A 74 -1.91 0.58 -6.77
CA SER A 74 -1.69 -0.82 -7.13
C SER A 74 -0.28 -0.96 -7.68
N ILE A 75 0.45 -1.94 -7.18
CA ILE A 75 1.85 -2.21 -7.54
C ILE A 75 1.92 -3.59 -8.16
N ASP A 76 2.37 -3.69 -9.40
CA ASP A 76 2.70 -4.96 -10.05
C ASP A 76 4.20 -4.99 -10.35
N ALA A 77 4.94 -5.69 -9.49
CA ALA A 77 6.37 -5.88 -9.64
C ALA A 77 6.64 -7.11 -10.51
N GLN A 78 7.30 -6.93 -11.64
CA GLN A 78 7.90 -8.03 -12.40
C GLN A 78 9.29 -8.39 -11.85
N SER A 79 9.89 -7.45 -11.12
CA SER A 79 11.07 -7.63 -10.28
C SER A 79 11.19 -6.42 -9.35
N ALA A 80 12.15 -6.45 -8.45
CA ALA A 80 12.60 -5.30 -7.67
C ALA A 80 12.89 -4.05 -8.50
N PHE A 81 13.32 -4.22 -9.75
CA PHE A 81 13.78 -3.15 -10.64
C PHE A 81 12.76 -2.79 -11.72
N LYS A 82 11.65 -3.53 -11.81
CA LYS A 82 10.62 -3.33 -12.82
C LYS A 82 9.25 -3.41 -12.18
N LEU A 83 8.67 -2.23 -11.97
CA LEU A 83 7.40 -2.01 -11.29
C LEU A 83 6.45 -1.28 -12.23
N THR A 84 5.20 -1.72 -12.23
CA THR A 84 4.07 -0.94 -12.77
C THR A 84 3.29 -0.40 -11.59
N LEU A 85 3.05 0.91 -11.59
CA LEU A 85 2.25 1.59 -10.59
C LEU A 85 0.98 2.12 -11.24
N GLU A 86 -0.15 1.84 -10.61
CA GLU A 86 -1.45 2.31 -11.06
C GLU A 86 -2.12 3.04 -9.90
N LEU A 87 -2.37 4.33 -10.09
CA LEU A 87 -3.11 5.16 -9.14
C LEU A 87 -4.61 4.91 -9.30
N PHE A 88 -5.30 4.82 -8.16
CA PHE A 88 -6.75 4.73 -8.12
C PHE A 88 -7.30 5.58 -6.99
N GLU A 89 -8.50 6.10 -7.19
CA GLU A 89 -9.32 6.63 -6.11
C GLU A 89 -10.13 5.48 -5.53
N PHE A 90 -10.44 5.54 -4.24
CA PHE A 90 -11.31 4.55 -3.64
C PHE A 90 -12.22 5.12 -2.56
N LYS A 91 -13.25 4.37 -2.20
CA LYS A 91 -14.00 4.57 -0.95
C LYS A 91 -14.13 3.24 -0.25
N ALA A 92 -13.70 3.18 1.01
CA ALA A 92 -13.83 2.00 1.84
C ALA A 92 -15.01 2.16 2.81
N GLU A 93 -15.94 1.22 2.75
CA GLU A 93 -17.00 1.01 3.72
C GLU A 93 -16.68 -0.25 4.53
N SER A 94 -17.46 -0.59 5.57
CA SER A 94 -17.09 -1.64 6.55
C SER A 94 -16.73 -3.02 5.97
N LYS A 95 -17.19 -3.36 4.75
CA LYS A 95 -16.86 -4.64 4.07
C LYS A 95 -16.70 -4.50 2.56
N LYS A 96 -16.64 -3.27 2.04
CA LYS A 96 -16.59 -3.01 0.60
C LYS A 96 -15.59 -1.92 0.26
N ILE A 97 -14.85 -2.12 -0.83
CA ILE A 97 -14.02 -1.09 -1.44
C ILE A 97 -14.61 -0.78 -2.82
N ARG A 98 -14.87 0.50 -3.09
CA ARG A 98 -15.22 0.98 -4.42
C ARG A 98 -13.99 1.62 -5.03
N PHE A 99 -13.49 1.06 -6.11
CA PHE A 99 -12.35 1.55 -6.87
C PHE A 99 -12.82 2.42 -8.05
N HIS A 100 -12.06 3.45 -8.34
CA HIS A 100 -12.14 4.24 -9.56
C HIS A 100 -10.72 4.46 -10.08
N PHE A 101 -10.46 4.04 -11.32
CA PHE A 101 -9.18 4.19 -11.97
C PHE A 101 -9.27 5.38 -12.95
N PRO A 102 -8.70 6.55 -12.63
CA PRO A 102 -8.95 7.76 -13.41
C PRO A 102 -8.39 7.70 -14.84
N HIS A 103 -7.34 6.89 -15.05
CA HIS A 103 -6.65 6.82 -16.34
C HIS A 103 -7.46 6.11 -17.44
N ASP A 104 -8.34 5.16 -17.09
CA ASP A 104 -9.18 4.38 -18.02
C ASP A 104 -10.68 4.47 -17.70
N GLY A 105 -11.05 5.17 -16.62
CA GLY A 105 -12.43 5.32 -16.14
C GLY A 105 -13.02 4.03 -15.54
N ARG A 106 -12.22 2.97 -15.36
CA ARG A 106 -12.68 1.69 -14.83
C ARG A 106 -13.16 1.85 -13.39
N LYS A 107 -14.27 1.19 -13.08
CA LYS A 107 -14.84 1.15 -11.73
C LYS A 107 -15.02 -0.30 -11.31
N ALA A 108 -14.69 -0.59 -10.06
CA ALA A 108 -14.89 -1.91 -9.46
C ALA A 108 -15.45 -1.77 -8.06
N GLN A 109 -16.25 -2.73 -7.64
CA GLN A 109 -16.71 -2.84 -6.27
C GLN A 109 -16.37 -4.23 -5.75
N CYS A 110 -15.60 -4.26 -4.67
CA CYS A 110 -15.00 -5.46 -4.11
C CYS A 110 -15.48 -5.65 -2.68
N GLY A 111 -15.77 -6.89 -2.30
CA GLY A 111 -15.82 -7.26 -0.88
C GLY A 111 -14.40 -7.30 -0.31
N TYR A 112 -14.22 -6.95 0.96
CA TYR A 112 -12.95 -7.20 1.63
C TYR A 112 -13.12 -7.63 3.08
N THR A 113 -12.12 -8.36 3.58
CA THR A 113 -12.02 -8.76 4.98
C THR A 113 -10.56 -8.66 5.44
N ILE A 114 -10.35 -8.15 6.65
CA ILE A 114 -9.02 -8.11 7.29
C ILE A 114 -9.04 -9.07 8.48
N GLU A 115 -8.02 -9.92 8.57
CA GLU A 115 -7.90 -10.93 9.63
C GLU A 115 -6.46 -11.05 10.13
N LYS A 116 -6.29 -11.26 11.44
CA LYS A 116 -4.99 -11.67 11.98
C LYS A 116 -4.67 -13.11 11.60
N LEU A 117 -3.41 -13.36 11.23
CA LEU A 117 -2.96 -14.71 10.90
C LEU A 117 -2.94 -15.58 12.18
N LYS A 118 -3.56 -16.77 12.09
CA LYS A 118 -3.51 -17.78 13.17
C LYS A 118 -2.08 -18.23 13.50
N LYS A 119 -1.21 -18.19 12.49
CA LYS A 119 0.23 -18.47 12.59
C LYS A 119 0.97 -17.35 11.85
N PRO A 120 1.38 -16.28 12.54
CA PRO A 120 2.19 -15.22 11.95
C PRO A 120 3.48 -15.79 11.37
N THR A 121 3.93 -15.22 10.26
CA THR A 121 5.25 -15.48 9.71
C THR A 121 6.25 -14.48 10.27
N ARG A 122 7.49 -14.55 9.79
CA ARG A 122 8.50 -13.54 10.08
C ARG A 122 8.09 -12.13 9.65
N HIS A 123 7.43 -12.03 8.50
CA HIS A 123 7.15 -10.77 7.80
C HIS A 123 5.71 -10.32 7.94
N PHE A 124 4.80 -11.25 8.23
CA PHE A 124 3.36 -11.02 8.17
C PHE A 124 2.64 -11.52 9.41
N ASP A 125 1.72 -10.72 9.92
CA ASP A 125 0.85 -11.05 11.05
C ASP A 125 -0.63 -10.77 10.75
N THR A 126 -0.94 -10.07 9.66
CA THR A 126 -2.31 -9.75 9.21
C THR A 126 -2.45 -10.05 7.72
N LYS A 127 -3.64 -10.49 7.33
CA LYS A 127 -4.04 -10.64 5.92
C LYS A 127 -5.25 -9.79 5.57
N LEU A 128 -5.27 -9.33 4.33
CA LEU A 128 -6.39 -8.69 3.65
C LEU A 128 -6.85 -9.65 2.54
N ILE A 129 -8.14 -9.97 2.53
CA ILE A 129 -8.78 -10.73 1.45
C ILE A 129 -9.59 -9.72 0.64
N VAL A 130 -9.34 -9.66 -0.67
CA VAL A 130 -10.07 -8.81 -1.62
C VAL A 130 -10.82 -9.72 -2.58
N GLU A 131 -12.15 -9.64 -2.59
CA GLU A 131 -13.01 -10.36 -3.53
C GLU A 131 -13.18 -9.57 -4.82
N ASN A 132 -13.21 -10.25 -5.96
CA ASN A 132 -13.34 -9.61 -7.28
C ASN A 132 -12.26 -8.53 -7.52
N ASP A 133 -11.01 -8.85 -7.22
CA ASP A 133 -9.90 -7.91 -7.22
C ASP A 133 -9.57 -7.38 -8.64
N PRO A 134 -9.62 -6.05 -8.87
CA PRO A 134 -9.37 -5.45 -10.18
C PRO A 134 -7.92 -5.57 -10.65
N GLN A 135 -6.94 -5.73 -9.76
CA GLN A 135 -5.53 -5.96 -10.11
C GLN A 135 -5.28 -7.43 -10.52
N ASN A 136 -6.16 -8.34 -10.11
CA ASN A 136 -6.08 -9.77 -10.37
C ASN A 136 -7.24 -10.28 -11.24
N ALA A 137 -7.69 -9.46 -12.20
CA ALA A 137 -8.71 -9.82 -13.18
C ALA A 137 -10.03 -10.36 -12.59
N GLY A 138 -10.44 -9.80 -11.45
CA GLY A 138 -11.67 -10.18 -10.76
C GLY A 138 -11.57 -11.46 -9.94
N GLN A 139 -10.38 -11.98 -9.68
CA GLN A 139 -10.21 -13.13 -8.78
C GLN A 139 -10.19 -12.69 -7.32
N THR A 140 -10.60 -13.57 -6.40
CA THR A 140 -10.36 -13.32 -4.98
C THR A 140 -8.88 -13.49 -4.67
N LYS A 141 -8.28 -12.51 -4.00
CA LYS A 141 -6.86 -12.54 -3.66
C LYS A 141 -6.59 -12.19 -2.21
N GLU A 142 -5.54 -12.82 -1.67
CA GLU A 142 -5.04 -12.53 -0.33
C GLU A 142 -3.77 -11.69 -0.46
N TYR A 143 -3.70 -10.67 0.38
CA TYR A 143 -2.55 -9.82 0.61
C TYR A 143 -2.20 -9.86 2.10
N PHE A 144 -0.98 -9.49 2.43
CA PHE A 144 -0.42 -9.65 3.76
C PHE A 144 0.32 -8.39 4.17
N THR A 145 0.30 -8.11 5.46
CA THR A 145 1.07 -7.04 6.05
C THR A 145 1.63 -7.47 7.40
N GLY A 146 2.57 -6.67 7.90
CA GLY A 146 3.30 -6.93 9.12
C GLY A 146 3.81 -5.64 9.77
N PRO A 147 4.41 -5.73 10.96
CA PRO A 147 4.88 -4.56 11.71
C PRO A 147 5.79 -3.61 10.90
N GLU A 148 6.60 -4.15 10.00
CA GLU A 148 7.51 -3.41 9.12
C GLU A 148 6.83 -2.65 7.98
N PHE A 149 5.55 -2.93 7.72
CA PHE A 149 4.79 -2.38 6.59
C PHE A 149 3.63 -1.47 7.02
N ARG A 150 3.43 -1.26 8.33
CA ARG A 150 2.27 -0.57 8.92
C ARG A 150 2.43 0.92 9.15
N SER A 151 3.59 1.50 8.86
CA SER A 151 3.79 2.94 8.99
C SER A 151 4.79 3.44 7.96
N ALA A 152 4.53 4.63 7.43
CA ALA A 152 5.52 5.38 6.67
C ALA A 152 6.77 5.69 7.54
N ALA A 153 6.62 5.77 8.87
CA ALA A 153 7.73 5.99 9.81
C ALA A 153 8.56 4.73 10.07
N THR A 154 8.02 3.53 9.81
CA THR A 154 8.76 2.26 9.83
C THR A 154 9.36 1.93 8.47
N LEU A 155 9.12 2.77 7.46
CA LEU A 155 9.86 2.67 6.20
C LEU A 155 11.34 2.96 6.47
N PRO A 156 12.26 2.22 5.81
CA PRO A 156 13.68 2.50 5.85
C PRO A 156 14.02 4.00 5.74
N GLU A 157 14.99 4.47 6.55
CA GLU A 157 15.37 5.88 6.70
C GLU A 157 15.49 6.66 5.38
N ASN A 158 16.03 6.04 4.33
CA ASN A 158 16.21 6.64 3.01
C ASN A 158 14.88 6.83 2.24
N LEU A 159 13.86 6.01 2.52
CA LEU A 159 12.50 6.17 2.00
C LEU A 159 11.78 7.31 2.68
N ARG A 160 11.85 7.31 4.01
CA ARG A 160 11.31 8.38 4.83
C ARG A 160 11.90 9.72 4.40
N GLN A 161 13.22 9.82 4.23
CA GLN A 161 13.88 11.03 3.77
C GLN A 161 13.45 11.47 2.36
N THR A 162 13.18 10.53 1.44
CA THR A 162 12.74 10.88 0.08
C THR A 162 11.27 11.33 0.04
N LEU A 163 10.42 10.73 0.88
CA LEU A 163 9.03 11.15 1.08
C LEU A 163 8.93 12.49 1.85
N GLU A 164 9.83 12.75 2.79
CA GLU A 164 9.97 14.04 3.51
C GLU A 164 10.53 15.15 2.60
N ALA A 165 11.57 14.85 1.81
CA ALA A 165 12.20 15.81 0.89
C ALA A 165 11.31 16.24 -0.28
N HIS A 166 10.18 15.57 -0.50
CA HIS A 166 9.20 15.90 -1.54
C HIS A 166 7.87 16.40 -0.96
N GLU A 167 7.84 16.81 0.32
CA GLU A 167 6.63 17.29 1.02
C GLU A 167 5.45 16.30 0.97
N VAL A 168 5.70 15.02 0.74
CA VAL A 168 4.65 13.99 0.73
C VAL A 168 4.22 13.70 2.17
N LEU A 169 5.18 13.67 3.11
CA LEU A 169 4.87 13.43 4.52
C LEU A 169 4.29 14.63 5.25
N SER A 170 4.62 15.88 4.86
CA SER A 170 3.96 17.07 5.41
C SER A 170 2.51 17.23 4.94
N ARG A 171 2.11 16.47 3.91
CA ARG A 171 0.73 16.36 3.42
C ARG A 171 -0.01 15.13 3.98
N LEU A 172 0.72 14.20 4.62
CA LEU A 172 0.20 13.00 5.30
C LEU A 172 0.24 13.12 6.83
N SER A 173 0.74 14.24 7.36
CA SER A 173 0.71 14.56 8.79
C SER A 173 -0.34 15.63 9.06
N PHE A 174 -1.44 15.24 9.71
CA PHE A 174 -2.22 16.12 10.58
C PHE A 174 -1.93 15.77 12.04
#